data_AF-R2VAW5-F1
#
_entry.id   AF-R2VAW5-F1
#
_cell.length_a   1.000
_cell.length_b   1.000
_cell.length_c   1.000
_cell.angle_alpha   90.00
_cell.angle_beta   90.00
_cell.angle_gamma   90.00
#
_symmetry.space_group_name_H-M   'P 1'
#
loop_
_entity.id
_entity.type
_entity.pdbx_description
1 polymer ?
#
loop_
_entity_poly.entity_id
_entity_poly.type
_entity_poly.pdbx_seq_one_letter_code
_entity_poly.pdbx_strand_id
1 'polypeptide(L)'
;MKTTSRKLDKPLNEWLGRTGITKRQVAKEIHVTAQSITDWTKEKAGPVTPDNAVLLSQIANDSTLAQSISYYYLGLPKSMDGAYSLDISKLDDLRELEEDERDEKQKDRDLRRILCKKVEFDESSYDKLLDLAREQAEACIVNNQYLFALCERLEMSVMDLTEMFMPRWIEEGYFGGD
;
A
#
# COMPACT_ATOMS: atom_id res chain seq x y z
N MET A 1 18.40 -0.36 16.29
CA MET A 1 17.32 -0.21 15.29
C MET A 1 16.61 1.10 15.60
N LYS A 2 16.79 2.15 14.78
CA LYS A 2 16.08 3.43 15.01
C LYS A 2 14.61 3.20 14.64
N THR A 3 13.76 2.95 15.62
CA THR A 3 12.32 3.10 15.46
C THR A 3 12.04 4.59 15.24
N THR A 4 12.02 5.01 13.97
CA THR A 4 11.72 6.39 13.60
C THR A 4 10.22 6.59 13.58
N SER A 5 9.67 7.00 14.72
CA SER A 5 8.30 7.50 14.83
C SER A 5 8.02 8.56 13.74
N ARG A 6 6.86 8.49 13.09
CA ARG A 6 6.50 9.35 11.94
C ARG A 6 5.29 10.22 12.24
N LYS A 7 5.23 11.40 11.62
CA LYS A 7 4.01 12.21 11.63
C LYS A 7 3.03 11.64 10.61
N LEU A 8 1.82 11.34 11.08
CA LEU A 8 0.73 10.77 10.29
C LEU A 8 -0.52 11.67 10.29
N ASP A 9 -0.37 12.95 10.60
CA ASP A 9 -1.49 13.88 10.76
C ASP A 9 -2.35 14.00 9.50
N LYS A 10 -1.73 14.11 8.32
CA LYS A 10 -2.46 14.16 7.05
C LYS A 10 -3.29 12.88 6.81
N PRO A 11 -2.70 11.66 6.71
CA PRO A 11 -3.48 10.46 6.43
C PRO A 11 -4.51 10.15 7.52
N LEU A 12 -4.23 10.44 8.79
CA LEU A 12 -5.20 10.24 9.87
C LEU A 12 -6.38 11.20 9.77
N ASN A 13 -6.14 12.48 9.47
CA ASN A 13 -7.24 13.44 9.30
C ASN A 13 -8.07 13.15 8.04
N GLU A 14 -7.45 12.70 6.95
CA GLU A 14 -8.15 12.26 5.73
C GLU A 14 -9.05 11.05 6.01
N TRP A 15 -8.54 10.03 6.69
CA TRP A 15 -9.33 8.87 7.10
C TRP A 15 -10.50 9.24 8.02
N LEU A 16 -10.27 10.05 9.06
CA LEU A 16 -11.34 10.52 9.96
C LEU A 16 -12.40 11.32 9.18
N GLY A 17 -11.98 12.15 8.23
CA GLY A 17 -12.87 12.94 7.39
C GLY A 17 -13.73 12.09 6.45
N ARG A 18 -13.12 11.08 5.80
CA ARG A 18 -13.79 10.20 4.83
C ARG A 18 -14.78 9.25 5.50
N THR A 19 -14.42 8.67 6.65
CA THR A 19 -15.22 7.63 7.32
C THR A 19 -16.25 8.19 8.30
N GLY A 20 -16.09 9.44 8.75
CA GLY A 20 -16.91 10.03 9.81
C GLY A 20 -16.65 9.44 11.21
N ILE A 21 -15.67 8.54 11.35
CA ILE A 21 -15.25 8.00 12.64
C ILE A 21 -14.70 9.15 13.50
N THR A 22 -15.16 9.24 14.74
CA THR A 22 -14.73 10.28 15.66
C THR A 22 -13.44 9.90 16.39
N LYS A 23 -12.60 10.89 16.69
CA LYS A 23 -11.42 10.71 17.57
C LYS A 23 -11.79 10.06 18.91
N ARG A 24 -13.00 10.30 19.41
CA ARG A 24 -13.50 9.67 20.65
C ARG A 24 -13.73 8.17 20.50
N GLN A 25 -14.22 7.70 19.35
CA GLN A 25 -14.37 6.27 19.08
C GLN A 25 -13.00 5.60 19.02
N VAL A 26 -12.07 6.15 18.24
CA VAL A 26 -10.69 5.63 18.14
C VAL A 26 -10.01 5.56 19.51
N ALA A 27 -10.13 6.61 20.32
CA ALA A 27 -9.51 6.65 21.65
C ALA A 27 -10.06 5.59 22.61
N LYS A 28 -11.32 5.15 22.44
CA LYS A 28 -11.89 4.07 23.27
C LYS A 28 -11.30 2.71 22.93
N GLU A 29 -10.94 2.48 21.68
CA GLU A 29 -10.48 1.17 21.19
C GLU A 29 -8.95 1.02 21.26
N ILE A 30 -8.22 2.13 21.08
CA ILE A 30 -6.76 2.08 20.97
C ILE A 30 -6.05 1.83 22.31
N HIS A 31 -6.68 2.14 23.45
CA HIS A 31 -6.14 1.87 24.80
C HIS A 31 -4.66 2.30 25.04
N VAL A 32 -4.16 3.31 24.35
CA VAL A 32 -2.80 3.84 24.53
C VAL A 32 -2.79 4.87 25.66
N THR A 33 -1.88 4.71 26.61
CA THR A 33 -1.83 5.52 27.85
C THR A 33 -1.00 6.80 27.74
N ALA A 34 -0.02 6.86 26.84
CA ALA A 34 0.95 7.97 26.78
C ALA A 34 0.70 8.99 25.65
N GLN A 35 -0.02 8.60 24.60
CA GLN A 35 -0.35 9.44 23.46
C GLN A 35 -1.76 9.12 22.99
N SER A 36 -2.46 10.11 22.45
CA SER A 36 -3.82 9.96 21.95
C SER A 36 -3.93 10.25 20.46
N ILE A 37 -5.01 9.77 19.83
CA ILE A 37 -5.37 10.16 18.46
C ILE A 37 -5.45 11.68 18.27
N THR A 38 -5.80 12.44 19.31
CA THR A 38 -5.78 13.91 19.28
C THR A 38 -4.38 14.46 19.14
N ASP A 39 -3.38 13.85 19.78
CA ASP A 39 -1.98 14.27 19.68
C ASP A 39 -1.41 14.05 18.29
N TRP A 40 -1.90 13.04 17.57
CA TRP A 40 -1.41 12.69 16.24
C TRP A 40 -2.14 13.41 15.10
N THR A 41 -3.24 14.12 15.39
CA THR A 41 -4.09 14.76 14.37
C THR A 41 -4.19 16.28 14.51
N LYS A 42 -3.61 16.88 15.56
CA LYS A 42 -3.56 18.33 15.75
C LYS A 42 -2.57 19.00 14.77
N GLU A 43 -2.70 20.31 14.56
CA GLU A 43 -1.83 21.10 13.66
C GLU A 43 -0.32 20.90 13.94
N LYS A 44 0.04 20.80 15.23
CA LYS A 44 1.40 20.42 15.67
C LYS A 44 1.41 18.98 16.16
N ALA A 45 1.13 18.05 15.25
CA ALA A 45 1.03 16.64 15.58
C ALA A 45 2.33 16.08 16.15
N GLY A 46 2.18 15.27 17.20
CA GLY A 46 3.23 14.42 17.72
C GLY A 46 3.47 13.24 16.79
N PRO A 47 4.67 12.64 16.82
CA PRO A 47 4.96 11.48 16.02
C PRO A 47 4.24 10.25 16.59
N VAL A 48 3.73 9.41 15.69
CA VAL A 48 3.16 8.09 15.98
C VAL A 48 4.31 7.08 16.01
N THR A 49 4.26 6.07 16.87
CA THR A 49 5.22 4.95 16.86
C THR A 49 4.77 3.89 15.84
N PRO A 50 5.67 2.99 15.38
CA PRO A 50 5.27 1.85 14.54
C PRO A 50 4.15 1.01 15.19
N ASP A 51 4.27 0.67 16.47
CA ASP A 51 3.28 -0.14 17.20
C ASP A 51 1.90 0.54 17.23
N ASN A 52 1.87 1.84 17.51
CA ASN A 52 0.62 2.61 17.49
C ASN A 52 0.05 2.73 16.08
N ALA A 53 0.90 2.79 15.05
CA ALA A 53 0.45 2.81 13.66
C ALA A 53 -0.19 1.47 13.25
N VAL A 54 0.41 0.33 13.63
CA VAL A 54 -0.20 -0.99 13.40
C VAL A 54 -1.57 -1.08 14.08
N LEU A 55 -1.66 -0.66 15.34
CA LEU A 55 -2.92 -0.68 16.07
C LEU A 55 -3.98 0.24 15.45
N LEU A 56 -3.58 1.43 14.99
CA LEU A 56 -4.46 2.32 14.22
C LEU A 56 -4.95 1.66 12.94
N SER A 57 -4.08 0.96 12.21
CA SER A 57 -4.45 0.25 10.98
C SER A 57 -5.51 -0.83 11.26
N GLN A 58 -5.32 -1.59 12.34
CA GLN A 58 -6.26 -2.65 12.76
C GLN A 58 -7.62 -2.08 13.16
N ILE A 59 -7.63 -1.01 13.97
CA ILE A 59 -8.87 -0.35 14.40
C ILE A 59 -9.59 0.31 13.23
N ALA A 60 -8.84 0.97 12.35
CA ALA A 60 -9.42 1.68 11.22
C ALA A 60 -10.06 0.74 10.21
N ASN A 61 -9.52 -0.47 10.09
CA ASN A 61 -9.85 -1.44 9.06
C ASN A 61 -9.99 -0.80 7.67
N ASP A 62 -9.01 0.00 7.26
CA ASP A 62 -9.12 0.89 6.10
C ASP A 62 -7.92 0.75 5.17
N SER A 63 -8.17 0.40 3.90
CA SER A 63 -7.14 0.11 2.91
C SER A 63 -6.21 1.30 2.65
N THR A 64 -6.76 2.50 2.50
CA THR A 64 -5.99 3.73 2.23
C THR A 64 -5.10 4.10 3.40
N LEU A 65 -5.62 4.02 4.64
CA LEU A 65 -4.84 4.28 5.84
C LEU A 65 -3.74 3.23 6.03
N ALA A 66 -4.05 1.95 5.82
CA ALA A 66 -3.08 0.86 5.89
C ALA A 66 -1.93 1.06 4.89
N GLN A 67 -2.22 1.46 3.66
CA GLN A 67 -1.20 1.75 2.64
C GLN A 67 -0.36 2.98 3.02
N SER A 68 -0.97 4.02 3.57
CA SER A 68 -0.26 5.21 4.05
C SER A 68 0.71 4.85 5.18
N ILE A 69 0.27 4.07 6.16
CA ILE A 69 1.11 3.58 7.26
C ILE A 69 2.27 2.74 6.70
N SER A 70 1.98 1.86 5.75
CA SER A 70 2.99 1.04 5.07
C SER A 70 4.04 1.87 4.33
N TYR A 71 3.66 2.98 3.70
CA TYR A 71 4.61 3.91 3.10
C TYR A 71 5.55 4.53 4.14
N TYR A 72 5.00 5.01 5.25
CA TYR A 72 5.79 5.71 6.27
C TYR A 72 6.74 4.79 7.07
N TYR A 73 6.39 3.52 7.24
CA TYR A 73 7.13 2.58 8.10
C TYR A 73 7.81 1.43 7.36
N LEU A 74 7.29 1.01 6.20
CA LEU A 74 7.76 -0.17 5.47
C LEU A 74 8.37 0.15 4.10
N GLY A 75 8.25 1.41 3.63
CA GLY A 75 8.79 1.83 2.33
C GLY A 75 7.98 1.34 1.13
N LEU A 76 6.74 0.89 1.36
CA LEU A 76 5.81 0.52 0.29
C LEU A 76 5.24 1.77 -0.39
N PRO A 77 4.77 1.71 -1.65
CA PRO A 77 4.20 2.87 -2.30
C PRO A 77 2.97 3.42 -1.57
N LYS A 78 2.82 4.76 -1.56
CA LYS A 78 1.60 5.43 -1.07
C LYS A 78 0.45 5.31 -2.08
N SER A 79 -0.78 5.57 -1.62
CA SER A 79 -1.93 5.69 -2.51
C SER A 79 -1.74 6.80 -3.55
N MET A 80 -2.34 6.60 -4.72
CA MET A 80 -2.34 7.60 -5.78
C MET A 80 -3.16 8.83 -5.34
N ASP A 81 -2.50 9.99 -5.30
CA ASP A 81 -3.10 11.30 -4.95
C ASP A 81 -2.80 12.37 -6.02
N GLY A 82 -2.44 11.91 -7.23
CA GLY A 82 -2.06 12.74 -8.38
C GLY A 82 -3.21 13.05 -9.33
N ALA A 83 -2.89 13.20 -10.62
CA ALA A 83 -3.83 13.64 -11.65
C ALA A 83 -4.73 12.52 -12.22
N TYR A 84 -4.42 11.25 -11.95
CA TYR A 84 -5.21 10.13 -12.45
C TYR A 84 -6.53 9.98 -11.69
N SER A 85 -7.60 9.62 -12.42
CA SER A 85 -8.88 9.30 -11.79
C SER A 85 -8.79 8.00 -10.98
N LEU A 86 -9.46 7.98 -9.84
CA LEU A 86 -9.60 6.80 -8.98
C LEU A 86 -10.94 6.05 -9.22
N ASP A 87 -11.69 6.42 -10.26
CA ASP A 87 -12.88 5.68 -10.66
C ASP A 87 -12.50 4.27 -11.10
N ILE A 88 -13.28 3.26 -10.68
CA ILE A 88 -12.99 1.84 -10.96
C ILE A 88 -12.73 1.58 -12.44
N SER A 89 -13.59 2.09 -13.34
CA SER A 89 -13.40 1.88 -14.78
C SER A 89 -12.11 2.51 -15.31
N LYS A 90 -11.67 3.63 -14.73
CA LYS A 90 -10.45 4.34 -15.15
C LYS A 90 -9.19 3.74 -14.56
N LEU A 91 -9.28 3.20 -13.36
CA LEU A 91 -8.23 2.38 -12.78
C LEU A 91 -8.05 1.06 -13.53
N ASP A 92 -9.14 0.46 -14.02
CA ASP A 92 -9.07 -0.73 -14.88
C ASP A 92 -8.38 -0.41 -16.22
N ASP A 93 -8.82 0.65 -16.90
CA ASP A 93 -8.18 1.16 -18.14
C ASP A 93 -6.68 1.43 -17.91
N LEU A 94 -6.32 2.10 -16.81
CA LEU A 94 -4.93 2.43 -16.49
C LEU A 94 -4.12 1.18 -16.16
N ARG A 95 -4.70 0.22 -15.43
CA ARG A 95 -4.04 -1.06 -15.11
C ARG A 95 -3.67 -1.80 -16.39
N GLU A 96 -4.60 -1.90 -17.34
CA GLU A 96 -4.34 -2.57 -18.62
C GLU A 96 -3.20 -1.88 -19.39
N LEU A 97 -3.17 -0.55 -19.38
CA LEU A 97 -2.10 0.23 -20.01
C LEU A 97 -0.72 -0.08 -19.37
N GLU A 98 -0.62 -0.10 -18.04
CA GLU A 98 0.61 -0.43 -17.31
C GLU A 98 1.05 -1.89 -17.54
N GLU A 99 0.08 -2.80 -17.69
CA GLU A 99 0.35 -4.20 -18.04
C GLU A 99 0.90 -4.33 -19.47
N ASP A 100 0.31 -3.61 -20.43
CA ASP A 100 0.76 -3.58 -21.82
C ASP A 100 2.20 -3.01 -21.94
N GLU A 101 2.49 -1.88 -21.29
CA GLU A 101 3.82 -1.25 -21.29
C GLU A 101 4.88 -2.21 -20.71
N ARG A 102 4.57 -2.88 -19.61
CA ARG A 102 5.43 -3.90 -19.01
C ARG A 102 5.65 -5.07 -19.96
N ASP A 103 4.59 -5.59 -20.57
CA ASP A 103 4.65 -6.75 -21.46
C ASP A 103 5.45 -6.43 -22.74
N GLU A 104 5.39 -5.19 -23.23
CA GLU A 104 6.26 -4.69 -24.30
C GLU A 104 7.74 -4.72 -23.91
N LYS A 105 8.11 -4.21 -22.73
CA LYS A 105 9.49 -4.28 -22.24
C LYS A 105 9.98 -5.70 -22.06
N GLN A 106 9.12 -6.58 -21.55
CA GLN A 106 9.44 -7.98 -21.40
C GLN A 106 9.65 -8.69 -22.74
N LYS A 107 9.29 -8.13 -23.90
CA LYS A 107 9.65 -8.70 -25.21
C LYS A 107 11.13 -8.46 -25.57
N ASP A 108 11.86 -7.58 -24.87
CA ASP A 108 13.31 -7.39 -25.07
C ASP A 108 14.07 -8.69 -24.73
N ARG A 109 14.67 -9.30 -25.77
CA ARG A 109 15.46 -10.53 -25.65
C ARG A 109 16.69 -10.36 -24.76
N ASP A 110 17.30 -9.19 -24.75
CA ASP A 110 18.49 -8.92 -23.94
C ASP A 110 18.11 -8.78 -22.46
N LEU A 111 16.99 -8.12 -22.14
CA LEU A 111 16.44 -8.09 -20.78
C LEU A 111 16.15 -9.50 -20.27
N ARG A 112 15.48 -10.34 -21.06
CA ARG A 112 15.22 -11.74 -20.71
C ARG A 112 16.51 -12.52 -20.43
N ARG A 113 17.55 -12.31 -21.24
CA ARG A 113 18.86 -12.95 -21.02
C ARG A 113 19.51 -12.46 -19.73
N ILE A 114 19.43 -11.17 -19.42
CA ILE A 114 19.94 -10.59 -18.18
C ILE A 114 19.26 -11.24 -16.97
N LEU A 115 17.93 -11.39 -17.00
CA LEU A 115 17.16 -12.03 -15.90
C LEU A 115 17.56 -13.49 -15.62
N CYS A 116 18.13 -14.20 -16.61
CA CYS A 116 18.62 -15.57 -16.43
C CYS A 116 20.05 -15.65 -15.86
N LYS A 117 20.76 -14.53 -15.73
CA LYS A 117 22.14 -14.51 -15.22
C LYS A 117 22.14 -14.57 -13.69
N LYS A 118 23.09 -15.32 -13.13
CA LYS A 118 23.38 -15.37 -11.67
C LYS A 118 24.61 -14.54 -11.28
N VAL A 119 25.11 -13.70 -12.18
CA VAL A 119 26.34 -12.93 -12.01
C VAL A 119 26.05 -11.45 -11.77
N GLU A 120 27.05 -10.70 -11.32
CA GLU A 120 26.97 -9.23 -11.22
C GLU A 120 26.62 -8.61 -12.57
N PHE A 121 25.79 -7.57 -12.51
CA PHE A 121 25.33 -6.82 -13.68
C PHE A 121 26.34 -5.73 -14.03
N ASP A 122 26.65 -5.60 -15.33
CA ASP A 122 27.28 -4.37 -15.81
C ASP A 122 26.27 -3.20 -15.73
N GLU A 123 26.76 -1.97 -15.90
CA GLU A 123 25.97 -0.75 -15.79
C GLU A 123 24.75 -0.77 -16.72
N SER A 124 24.92 -1.21 -17.97
CA SER A 124 23.82 -1.32 -18.94
C SER A 124 22.76 -2.34 -18.51
N SER A 125 23.17 -3.49 -17.97
CA SER A 125 22.25 -4.50 -17.45
C SER A 125 21.53 -4.01 -16.20
N TYR A 126 22.23 -3.27 -15.34
CA TYR A 126 21.64 -2.66 -14.15
C TYR A 126 20.55 -1.65 -14.52
N ASP A 127 20.82 -0.75 -15.46
CA ASP A 127 19.84 0.26 -15.89
C ASP A 127 18.58 -0.38 -16.48
N LYS A 128 18.74 -1.43 -17.29
CA LYS A 128 17.61 -2.20 -17.84
C LYS A 128 16.77 -2.87 -16.73
N LEU A 129 17.42 -3.40 -15.70
CA LEU A 129 16.72 -4.00 -14.57
C LEU A 129 16.05 -2.95 -13.68
N LEU A 130 16.68 -1.80 -13.49
CA LEU A 130 16.11 -0.68 -12.76
C LEU A 130 14.86 -0.14 -13.46
N ASP A 131 14.90 0.00 -14.78
CA ASP A 131 13.76 0.42 -15.58
C ASP A 131 12.62 -0.62 -15.53
N LEU A 132 12.92 -1.92 -15.61
CA LEU A 132 11.93 -2.98 -15.39
C LEU A 132 11.33 -2.93 -13.97
N ALA A 133 12.16 -2.67 -12.95
CA ALA A 133 11.70 -2.58 -11.57
C ALA A 133 10.79 -1.36 -11.34
N ARG A 134 11.06 -0.23 -12.02
CA ARG A 134 10.16 0.95 -12.00
C ARG A 134 8.77 0.58 -12.52
N GLU A 135 8.71 -0.05 -13.69
CA GLU A 135 7.45 -0.41 -14.36
C GLU A 135 6.67 -1.44 -13.55
N GLN A 136 7.37 -2.40 -12.94
CA GLN A 136 6.75 -3.35 -12.03
C GLN A 136 6.18 -2.65 -10.80
N ALA A 137 6.84 -1.61 -10.28
CA ALA A 137 6.34 -0.82 -9.17
C ALA A 137 5.11 0.01 -9.57
N GLU A 138 5.11 0.62 -10.76
CA GLU A 138 3.99 1.38 -11.33
C GLU A 138 2.75 0.49 -11.48
N ALA A 139 2.91 -0.69 -12.09
CA ALA A 139 1.83 -1.69 -12.18
C ALA A 139 1.32 -2.14 -10.80
N CYS A 140 2.21 -2.35 -9.81
CA CYS A 140 1.80 -2.69 -8.44
C CYS A 140 1.01 -1.55 -7.77
N ILE A 141 1.37 -0.28 -8.01
CA ILE A 141 0.66 0.89 -7.46
C ILE A 141 -0.76 0.92 -8.01
N VAL A 142 -0.92 0.82 -9.33
CA VAL A 142 -2.24 0.88 -9.98
C VAL A 142 -3.09 -0.33 -9.60
N ASN A 143 -2.51 -1.54 -9.57
CA ASN A 143 -3.20 -2.75 -9.14
C ASN A 143 -3.73 -2.67 -7.71
N ASN A 144 -2.93 -2.17 -6.77
CA ASN A 144 -3.38 -1.97 -5.39
C ASN A 144 -4.53 -0.96 -5.33
N GLN A 145 -4.43 0.13 -6.10
CA GLN A 145 -5.45 1.16 -6.07
C GLN A 145 -6.77 0.70 -6.69
N TYR A 146 -6.71 -0.08 -7.77
CA TYR A 146 -7.86 -0.75 -8.35
C TYR A 146 -8.50 -1.74 -7.36
N LEU A 147 -7.70 -2.58 -6.70
CA LEU A 147 -8.17 -3.50 -5.67
C LEU A 147 -8.88 -2.76 -4.54
N PHE A 148 -8.33 -1.63 -4.08
CA PHE A 148 -8.95 -0.84 -3.03
C PHE A 148 -10.28 -0.23 -3.47
N ALA A 149 -10.37 0.29 -4.69
CA ALA A 149 -11.62 0.80 -5.24
C ALA A 149 -12.70 -0.29 -5.35
N LEU A 150 -12.32 -1.52 -5.71
CA LEU A 150 -13.23 -2.68 -5.68
C LEU A 150 -13.69 -3.01 -4.26
N CYS A 151 -12.78 -3.04 -3.28
CA CYS A 151 -13.11 -3.29 -1.88
C CYS A 151 -14.05 -2.21 -1.32
N GLU A 152 -13.79 -0.93 -1.62
CA GLU A 152 -14.66 0.18 -1.23
C GLU A 152 -16.06 0.03 -1.82
N ARG A 153 -16.17 -0.39 -3.10
CA ARG A 153 -17.47 -0.65 -3.74
C ARG A 153 -18.25 -1.79 -3.09
N LEU A 154 -17.54 -2.72 -2.47
CA LEU A 154 -18.06 -3.86 -1.72
C LEU A 154 -18.24 -3.55 -0.23
N GLU A 155 -17.98 -2.30 0.20
CA GLU A 155 -18.08 -1.85 1.59
C GLU A 155 -17.19 -2.66 2.56
N MET A 156 -15.99 -3.03 2.11
CA MET A 156 -14.99 -3.76 2.90
C MET A 156 -13.58 -3.22 2.69
N SER A 157 -12.66 -3.62 3.56
CA SER A 157 -11.25 -3.32 3.41
C SER A 157 -10.49 -4.43 2.67
N VAL A 158 -9.28 -4.14 2.21
CA VAL A 158 -8.37 -5.17 1.68
C VAL A 158 -7.97 -6.17 2.75
N MET A 159 -7.99 -5.79 4.03
CA MET A 159 -7.69 -6.69 5.14
C MET A 159 -8.84 -7.69 5.32
N ASP A 160 -10.09 -7.25 5.24
CA ASP A 160 -11.26 -8.14 5.25
C ASP A 160 -11.20 -9.12 4.08
N LEU A 161 -10.94 -8.61 2.86
CA LEU A 161 -10.79 -9.46 1.67
C LEU A 161 -9.70 -10.50 1.86
N THR A 162 -8.55 -10.08 2.37
CA THR A 162 -7.41 -10.96 2.63
C THR A 162 -7.78 -12.03 3.64
N GLU A 163 -8.42 -11.68 4.76
CA GLU A 163 -8.84 -12.64 5.78
C GLU A 163 -9.85 -13.67 5.23
N MET A 164 -10.82 -13.22 4.42
CA MET A 164 -11.81 -14.11 3.81
C MET A 164 -11.20 -15.16 2.87
N PHE A 165 -10.17 -14.77 2.09
CA PHE A 165 -9.62 -15.62 1.03
C PHE A 165 -8.26 -16.26 1.35
N MET A 166 -7.59 -15.86 2.44
CA MET A 166 -6.31 -16.44 2.85
C MET A 166 -6.35 -17.98 2.94
N PRO A 167 -7.37 -18.63 3.56
CA PRO A 167 -7.41 -20.09 3.62
C PRO A 167 -7.40 -20.72 2.22
N ARG A 168 -8.16 -20.15 1.28
CA ARG A 168 -8.21 -20.62 -0.10
C ARG A 168 -6.88 -20.42 -0.82
N TRP A 169 -6.23 -19.26 -0.64
CA TRP A 169 -4.94 -19.00 -1.28
C TRP A 169 -3.81 -19.88 -0.73
N ILE A 170 -3.90 -20.29 0.55
CA ILE A 170 -3.04 -21.32 1.12
C ILE A 170 -3.30 -22.68 0.45
N GLU A 171 -4.57 -23.08 0.30
CA GLU A 171 -4.94 -24.34 -0.38
C GLU A 171 -4.49 -24.37 -1.85
N GLU A 172 -4.55 -23.24 -2.55
CA GLU A 172 -4.11 -23.07 -3.93
C GLU A 172 -2.57 -22.97 -4.07
N GLY A 173 -1.83 -22.89 -2.95
CA GLY A 173 -0.37 -22.89 -2.93
C GLY A 173 0.27 -21.53 -3.22
N TYR A 174 -0.50 -20.43 -3.18
CA TYR A 174 0.07 -19.07 -3.25
C TYR A 174 0.87 -18.71 -1.98
N PHE A 175 0.46 -19.24 -0.84
CA PHE A 175 1.12 -19.05 0.46
C PHE A 175 1.39 -20.38 1.15
N GLY A 176 2.41 -20.43 2.00
CA GLY A 176 2.58 -21.52 2.95
C GLY A 176 1.55 -21.40 4.08
N GLY A 177 1.06 -22.53 4.60
CA GLY A 177 0.31 -22.53 5.86
C GLY A 177 1.23 -22.16 7.03
N ASP A 178 0.65 -21.55 8.07
CA ASP A 178 1.34 -21.24 9.33
C ASP A 178 1.70 -22.51 10.12
#